data_AF-X5RTG7-F1
#
_entry.id   AF-X5RTG7-F1
#
_cell.length_a   1.000
_cell.length_b   1.000
_cell.length_c   1.000
_cell.angle_alpha   90.00
_cell.angle_beta   90.00
_cell.angle_gamma   90.00
#
_symmetry.space_group_name_H-M   'P 1'
#
loop_
_entity.id
_entity.type
_entity.pdbx_description
1 polymer ?
#
loop_
_entity_poly.entity_id
_entity_poly.type
_entity_poly.pdbx_seq_one_letter_code
_entity_poly.pdbx_strand_id
1 'polypeptide(L)'
;MTRYDAVETAVIMSAAGLETLAGHVLGSTGGWTPNLIRNVTLAEQIRACARLLGIKGDPADQSALLAKRLRPKKGQPQGRDGFSLITEFRNGVTHPGPFNYDLDIFDAWNASQWLLEMQLLVLMNYRGRYQDRRLNRRSYAGNLSTMPVGA
;
A
#
# COMPACT_ATOMS: atom_id res chain seq x y z
N MET A 1 8.14 -6.10 23.48
CA MET A 1 7.36 -5.80 22.26
C MET A 1 6.09 -5.11 22.69
N THR A 2 6.03 -3.78 22.56
CA THR A 2 4.80 -3.02 22.76
C THR A 2 3.83 -3.29 21.58
N ARG A 3 2.55 -2.90 21.71
CA ARG A 3 1.60 -2.96 20.59
C ARG A 3 2.10 -2.15 19.38
N TYR A 4 2.89 -1.10 19.60
CA TYR A 4 3.46 -0.29 18.54
C TYR A 4 4.58 -1.04 17.79
N ASP A 5 5.52 -1.67 18.50
CA ASP A 5 6.60 -2.47 17.90
C ASP A 5 6.06 -3.58 16.98
N ALA A 6 4.95 -4.21 17.37
CA ALA A 6 4.29 -5.25 16.59
C ALA A 6 3.73 -4.73 15.26
N VAL A 7 3.14 -3.53 15.29
CA VAL A 7 2.50 -2.92 14.12
C VAL A 7 3.55 -2.28 13.21
N GLU A 8 4.61 -1.69 13.76
CA GLU A 8 5.78 -1.26 12.99
C GLU A 8 6.36 -2.43 12.21
N THR A 9 6.59 -3.57 12.87
CA THR A 9 7.05 -4.80 12.22
C THR A 9 6.08 -5.23 11.12
N ALA A 10 4.77 -5.20 11.37
CA ALA A 10 3.76 -5.57 10.39
C ALA A 10 3.75 -4.62 9.17
N VAL A 11 3.94 -3.31 9.36
CA VAL A 11 4.08 -2.33 8.26
C VAL A 11 5.32 -2.64 7.43
N ILE A 12 6.46 -2.88 8.08
CA ILE A 12 7.73 -3.19 7.40
C ILE A 12 7.57 -4.45 6.54
N MET A 13 7.03 -5.53 7.11
CA MET A 13 6.83 -6.79 6.39
C MET A 13 5.83 -6.65 5.23
N SER A 14 4.76 -5.87 5.43
CA SER A 14 3.78 -5.62 4.36
C SER A 14 4.41 -4.86 3.19
N ALA A 15 5.22 -3.85 3.48
CA ALA A 15 5.92 -3.07 2.46
C ALA A 15 6.98 -3.90 1.74
N ALA A 16 7.72 -4.76 2.44
CA ALA A 16 8.67 -5.68 1.82
C ALA A 16 7.97 -6.70 0.89
N GLY A 17 6.78 -7.18 1.27
CA GLY A 17 5.95 -8.01 0.41
C GLY A 17 5.49 -7.27 -0.85
N LEU A 18 5.06 -6.02 -0.72
CA LEU A 18 4.68 -5.16 -1.85
C LEU A 18 5.87 -4.88 -2.78
N GLU A 19 7.05 -4.60 -2.23
CA GLU A 19 8.29 -4.41 -2.99
C GLU A 19 8.66 -5.66 -3.79
N THR A 20 8.60 -6.83 -3.14
CA THR A 20 8.91 -8.12 -3.77
C THR A 20 7.95 -8.43 -4.92
N LEU A 21 6.64 -8.29 -4.68
CA LEU A 21 5.61 -8.52 -5.71
C LEU A 21 5.73 -7.51 -6.86
N ALA A 22 5.90 -6.23 -6.55
CA ALA A 22 6.05 -5.20 -7.57
C ALA A 22 7.29 -5.46 -8.45
N GLY A 23 8.44 -5.78 -7.86
CA GLY A 23 9.65 -6.11 -8.60
C GLY A 23 9.45 -7.33 -9.51
N HIS A 24 8.81 -8.38 -9.01
CA HIS A 24 8.53 -9.58 -9.79
C HIS A 24 7.57 -9.32 -10.96
N VAL A 25 6.44 -8.65 -10.71
CA VAL A 25 5.40 -8.37 -11.73
C VAL A 25 5.92 -7.40 -12.78
N LEU A 26 6.62 -6.33 -12.38
CA LEU A 26 7.19 -5.37 -13.32
C LEU A 26 8.29 -6.00 -14.18
N GLY A 27 9.11 -6.90 -13.61
CA GLY A 27 10.15 -7.60 -14.37
C GLY A 27 9.59 -8.66 -15.33
N SER A 28 8.64 -9.48 -14.86
CA SER A 28 8.09 -10.60 -15.64
C SER A 28 7.03 -10.19 -16.66
N THR A 29 6.09 -9.33 -16.26
CA THR A 29 4.93 -8.93 -17.08
C THR A 29 5.12 -7.53 -17.67
N GLY A 30 5.73 -6.62 -16.90
CA GLY A 30 5.97 -5.24 -17.34
C GLY A 30 7.18 -5.07 -18.26
N GLY A 31 8.05 -6.09 -18.38
CA GLY A 31 9.28 -6.03 -19.17
C GLY A 31 10.34 -5.06 -18.62
N TRP A 32 10.24 -4.66 -17.35
CA TRP A 32 11.21 -3.74 -16.75
C TRP A 32 12.52 -4.45 -16.47
N THR A 33 13.64 -3.81 -16.82
CA THR A 33 14.97 -4.34 -16.50
C THR A 33 15.26 -4.19 -15.00
N PRO A 34 16.15 -5.03 -14.43
CA PRO A 34 16.56 -4.88 -13.03
C PRO A 34 17.13 -3.49 -12.71
N ASN A 35 17.85 -2.87 -13.65
CA ASN A 35 18.36 -1.51 -13.48
C ASN A 35 17.23 -0.47 -13.43
N LEU A 36 16.21 -0.61 -14.28
CA LEU A 36 15.06 0.30 -14.24
C LEU A 36 14.33 0.20 -12.90
N ILE A 37 14.07 -1.02 -12.42
CA ILE A 37 13.40 -1.24 -11.12
C ILE A 37 14.19 -0.58 -9.99
N ARG A 38 15.52 -0.76 -9.94
CA ARG A 38 16.38 -0.17 -8.89
C ARG A 38 16.44 1.36 -8.91
N ASN A 39 16.24 1.98 -10.06
CA ASN A 39 16.33 3.44 -10.23
C ASN A 39 15.01 4.18 -9.94
N VAL A 40 13.92 3.44 -9.74
CA VAL A 40 12.58 3.98 -9.48
C VAL A 40 12.26 3.85 -7.99
N THR A 41 11.59 4.84 -7.41
CA THR A 41 11.24 4.81 -5.99
C THR A 41 10.29 3.65 -5.68
N LEU A 42 10.32 3.13 -4.45
CA LEU A 42 9.41 2.05 -4.04
C LEU A 42 7.93 2.43 -4.27
N ALA A 43 7.55 3.69 -4.00
CA ALA A 43 6.18 4.15 -4.20
C ALA A 43 5.77 4.07 -5.67
N GLU A 44 6.66 4.46 -6.58
CA GLU A 44 6.44 4.37 -8.02
C GLU A 44 6.44 2.93 -8.52
N GLN A 45 7.29 2.05 -8.00
CA GLN A 45 7.26 0.62 -8.33
C GLN A 45 5.91 0.01 -7.94
N ILE A 46 5.46 0.23 -6.71
CA ILE A 46 4.17 -0.28 -6.23
C ILE A 46 3.02 0.31 -7.06
N ARG A 47 3.04 1.60 -7.35
CA ARG A 47 2.02 2.28 -8.17
C ARG A 47 1.99 1.74 -9.60
N ALA A 48 3.17 1.53 -10.21
CA ALA A 48 3.28 0.96 -11.55
C ALA A 48 2.77 -0.48 -11.58
N CYS A 49 3.10 -1.29 -10.58
CA CYS A 49 2.58 -2.65 -10.43
C CYS A 49 1.05 -2.65 -10.32
N ALA A 50 0.48 -1.81 -9.45
CA ALA A 50 -0.96 -1.70 -9.28
C ALA A 50 -1.67 -1.33 -10.60
N ARG A 51 -1.11 -0.36 -11.34
CA ARG A 51 -1.62 0.05 -12.66
C ARG A 51 -1.53 -1.07 -13.69
N LEU A 52 -0.40 -1.80 -13.73
CA LEU A 52 -0.19 -2.91 -14.65
C LEU A 52 -1.19 -4.05 -14.41
N LEU A 53 -1.52 -4.31 -13.15
CA LEU A 53 -2.54 -5.28 -12.73
C LEU A 53 -3.97 -4.75 -12.85
N GLY A 54 -4.16 -3.53 -13.35
CA GLY A 54 -5.48 -2.90 -13.50
C GLY A 54 -6.16 -2.56 -12.18
N ILE A 55 -5.45 -2.55 -11.05
CA ILE A 55 -5.99 -2.20 -9.73
C ILE A 55 -6.25 -0.69 -9.68
N LYS A 56 -7.46 -0.32 -9.31
CA LYS A 56 -7.99 1.04 -9.21
C LYS A 56 -8.15 1.44 -7.74
N GLY A 57 -8.23 2.76 -7.54
CA GLY A 57 -8.39 3.36 -6.22
C GLY A 57 -7.05 3.64 -5.53
N ASP A 58 -7.08 4.59 -4.61
CA ASP A 58 -5.93 4.97 -3.82
C ASP A 58 -5.91 4.17 -2.51
N PRO A 59 -4.74 3.66 -2.05
CA PRO A 59 -4.66 2.94 -0.78
C PRO A 59 -5.23 3.71 0.43
N ALA A 60 -5.20 5.03 0.42
CA ALA A 60 -5.67 5.91 1.50
C ALA A 60 -7.16 6.24 1.46
N ASP A 61 -7.91 5.91 0.40
CA ASP A 61 -9.29 6.37 0.17
C ASP A 61 -10.25 6.10 1.34
N GLN A 62 -10.05 4.98 2.06
CA GLN A 62 -10.94 4.54 3.14
C GLN A 62 -10.53 5.03 4.53
N SER A 63 -9.45 5.81 4.65
CA SER A 63 -8.96 6.34 5.94
C SER A 63 -8.95 7.86 5.98
N ALA A 64 -9.78 8.43 6.86
CA ALA A 64 -9.74 9.85 7.19
C ALA A 64 -8.39 10.29 7.80
N LEU A 65 -7.70 9.40 8.52
CA LEU A 65 -6.39 9.67 9.11
C LEU A 65 -5.30 9.76 8.03
N LEU A 66 -5.29 8.82 7.09
CA LEU A 66 -4.37 8.88 5.95
C LEU A 66 -4.69 10.06 5.03
N ALA A 67 -5.96 10.34 4.76
CA ALA A 67 -6.38 11.52 4.00
C ALA A 67 -5.90 12.83 4.66
N LYS A 68 -5.89 12.91 5.99
CA LYS A 68 -5.32 14.06 6.73
C LYS A 68 -3.81 14.19 6.50
N ARG A 69 -3.07 13.09 6.37
CA ARG A 69 -1.63 13.10 6.05
C ARG A 69 -1.32 13.52 4.62
N LEU A 70 -2.24 13.27 3.68
CA LEU A 70 -2.14 13.69 2.28
C LEU A 70 -2.45 15.17 2.04
N ARG A 71 -2.99 15.88 3.05
CA ARG A 71 -3.26 17.31 2.91
C ARG A 71 -1.96 18.05 2.53
N PRO A 72 -1.99 18.91 1.50
CA PRO A 72 -0.82 19.65 1.06
C PRO A 72 -0.24 20.45 2.24
N LYS A 73 1.07 20.30 2.47
CA LYS A 73 1.82 21.14 3.41
C LYS A 73 2.75 22.05 2.62
N LYS A 74 2.93 23.28 3.09
CA LYS A 74 3.85 24.25 2.47
C LYS A 74 5.25 23.64 2.38
N GLY A 75 5.83 23.61 1.18
CA GLY A 75 7.16 23.04 0.93
C GLY A 75 7.21 21.53 0.72
N GLN A 76 6.08 20.82 0.67
CA GLN A 76 6.06 19.41 0.29
C GLN A 76 5.83 19.21 -1.22
N PRO A 77 6.35 18.10 -1.80
CA PRO A 77 6.11 17.75 -3.19
C PRO A 77 4.62 17.66 -3.49
N GLN A 78 4.20 18.19 -4.64
CA GLN A 78 2.86 17.98 -5.17
C GLN A 78 2.70 16.50 -5.59
N GLY A 79 1.48 15.97 -5.50
CA GLY A 79 1.18 14.60 -5.96
C GLY A 79 1.42 13.47 -4.96
N ARG A 80 1.45 13.75 -3.65
CA ARG A 80 1.43 12.70 -2.62
C ARG A 80 0.10 11.95 -2.67
N ASP A 81 0.19 10.63 -2.63
CA ASP A 81 -0.92 9.68 -2.73
C ASP A 81 -0.74 8.51 -1.74
N GLY A 82 -1.70 7.59 -1.66
CA GLY A 82 -1.62 6.47 -0.71
C GLY A 82 -0.42 5.56 -0.93
N PHE A 83 0.07 5.43 -2.16
CA PHE A 83 1.29 4.68 -2.47
C PHE A 83 2.52 5.32 -1.83
N SER A 84 2.64 6.66 -1.93
CA SER A 84 3.70 7.39 -1.25
C SER A 84 3.62 7.24 0.27
N LEU A 85 2.42 7.31 0.85
CA LEU A 85 2.23 7.15 2.30
C LEU A 85 2.70 5.79 2.81
N ILE A 86 2.39 4.70 2.12
CA ILE A 86 2.86 3.36 2.51
C ILE A 86 4.39 3.36 2.67
N THR A 87 5.10 3.96 1.71
CA THR A 87 6.57 4.05 1.76
C THR A 87 7.09 5.00 2.83
N GLU A 88 6.40 6.11 3.08
CA GLU A 88 6.75 7.04 4.16
C GLU A 88 6.61 6.39 5.52
N PHE A 89 5.54 5.64 5.77
CA PHE A 89 5.37 4.89 7.01
C PHE A 89 6.45 3.83 7.16
N ARG A 90 6.70 3.01 6.14
CA ARG A 90 7.80 2.03 6.16
C ARG A 90 9.13 2.69 6.47
N ASN A 91 9.49 3.76 5.76
CA ASN A 91 10.76 4.45 5.94
C ASN A 91 10.87 5.08 7.32
N GLY A 92 9.79 5.70 7.80
CA GLY A 92 9.71 6.35 9.10
C GLY A 92 9.88 5.40 10.28
N VAL A 93 9.39 4.15 10.16
CA VAL A 93 9.58 3.14 11.21
C VAL A 93 10.86 2.31 11.04
N THR A 94 11.46 2.29 9.84
CA THR A 94 12.69 1.51 9.57
C THR A 94 13.95 2.30 9.84
N HIS A 95 13.98 3.58 9.50
CA HIS A 95 15.18 4.41 9.58
C HIS A 95 15.25 5.18 10.90
N PRO A 96 16.44 5.32 11.49
CA PRO A 96 16.62 6.11 12.70
C PRO A 96 16.33 7.59 12.39
N GLY A 97 15.24 8.11 12.95
CA GLY A 97 14.84 9.50 12.78
C GLY A 97 13.49 9.78 13.44
N PRO A 98 13.14 11.06 13.65
CA PRO A 98 11.84 11.42 14.22
C PRO A 98 10.73 11.15 13.19
N PHE A 99 9.97 10.07 13.41
CA PHE A 99 8.74 9.80 12.67
C PHE A 99 7.58 9.65 13.65
N ASN A 100 6.69 10.64 13.63
CA ASN A 100 5.54 10.65 14.53
C ASN A 100 4.35 9.97 13.85
N TYR A 101 3.74 9.04 14.56
CA TYR A 101 2.51 8.38 14.19
C TYR A 101 1.70 8.04 15.45
N ASP A 102 0.42 7.77 15.27
CA ASP A 102 -0.49 7.30 16.31
C ASP A 102 -1.35 6.18 15.71
N LEU A 103 -2.69 6.30 15.73
CA LEU A 103 -3.58 5.30 15.16
C LEU A 103 -3.48 5.17 13.63
N ASP A 104 -2.88 6.15 12.97
CA ASP A 104 -2.70 6.16 11.52
C ASP A 104 -1.70 5.11 11.00
N ILE A 105 -0.81 4.58 11.86
CA ILE A 105 0.05 3.44 11.49
C ILE A 105 -0.76 2.17 11.23
N PHE A 106 -1.87 1.97 11.96
CA PHE A 106 -2.76 0.83 11.72
C PHE A 106 -3.51 0.98 10.39
N ASP A 107 -3.88 2.21 10.04
CA ASP A 107 -4.54 2.48 8.76
C ASP A 107 -3.55 2.30 7.60
N ALA A 108 -2.29 2.70 7.77
CA ALA A 108 -1.22 2.46 6.81
C ALA A 108 -0.94 0.95 6.63
N TRP A 109 -0.94 0.19 7.73
CA TRP A 109 -0.83 -1.26 7.67
C TRP A 109 -2.00 -1.90 6.92
N ASN A 110 -3.24 -1.51 7.22
CA ASN A 110 -4.43 -2.02 6.52
C ASN A 110 -4.42 -1.65 5.03
N ALA A 111 -3.99 -0.44 4.68
CA ALA A 111 -3.82 -0.02 3.28
C ALA A 111 -2.76 -0.87 2.55
N SER A 112 -1.64 -1.16 3.22
CA SER A 112 -0.58 -2.02 2.67
C SER A 112 -1.06 -3.45 2.45
N GLN A 113 -1.78 -4.01 3.45
CA GLN A 113 -2.35 -5.35 3.38
C GLN A 113 -3.43 -5.47 2.31
N TRP A 114 -4.32 -4.48 2.21
CA TRP A 114 -5.33 -4.42 1.15
C TRP A 114 -4.66 -4.43 -0.23
N LEU A 115 -3.64 -3.61 -0.43
CA LEU A 115 -2.96 -3.55 -1.72
C LEU A 115 -2.26 -4.86 -2.06
N LEU A 116 -1.60 -5.49 -1.08
CA LEU A 116 -0.95 -6.79 -1.25
C LEU A 116 -1.97 -7.89 -1.59
N GLU A 117 -3.10 -7.91 -0.89
CA GLU A 117 -4.22 -8.81 -1.16
C GLU A 117 -4.78 -8.60 -2.57
N MET A 118 -4.97 -7.35 -3.02
CA MET A 118 -5.46 -7.07 -4.37
C MET A 118 -4.50 -7.59 -5.45
N GLN A 119 -3.19 -7.39 -5.27
CA GLN A 119 -2.18 -7.91 -6.18
C GLN A 119 -2.23 -9.44 -6.24
N LEU A 120 -2.26 -10.10 -5.09
CA LEU A 120 -2.32 -11.57 -5.03
C LEU A 120 -3.59 -12.13 -5.66
N LEU A 121 -4.76 -11.55 -5.36
CA LEU A 121 -6.04 -11.99 -5.94
C LEU A 121 -6.04 -11.84 -7.47
N VAL A 122 -5.52 -10.73 -8.00
CA VAL A 122 -5.40 -10.55 -9.46
C VAL A 122 -4.46 -11.59 -10.06
N LEU A 123 -3.29 -11.83 -9.45
CA LEU A 123 -2.32 -12.82 -9.92
C LEU A 123 -2.86 -14.25 -9.87
N MET A 124 -3.75 -14.54 -8.93
CA MET A 124 -4.47 -15.82 -8.83
C MET A 124 -5.70 -15.90 -9.76
N ASN A 125 -5.93 -14.90 -10.61
CA ASN A 125 -7.08 -14.78 -11.49
C ASN A 125 -8.43 -14.90 -10.73
N TYR A 126 -8.48 -14.41 -9.49
CA TYR A 126 -9.70 -14.38 -8.70
C TYR A 126 -10.67 -13.33 -9.25
N ARG A 127 -11.94 -13.71 -9.39
CA ARG A 127 -13.01 -12.86 -9.96
C ARG A 127 -14.21 -12.67 -9.02
N GLY A 128 -14.11 -13.18 -7.79
CA GLY A 128 -15.19 -13.08 -6.82
C GLY A 128 -15.21 -11.74 -6.07
N ARG A 129 -16.09 -11.65 -5.08
CA ARG A 129 -16.13 -10.51 -4.15
C ARG A 129 -15.19 -10.76 -2.98
N TYR A 130 -14.60 -9.69 -2.44
CA TYR A 130 -13.65 -9.76 -1.33
C TYR A 130 -14.09 -8.86 -0.18
N GLN A 131 -13.48 -8.99 0.99
CA GLN A 131 -13.72 -8.06 2.10
C GLN A 131 -12.63 -6.98 2.09
N ASP A 132 -13.01 -5.70 1.92
CA ASP A 132 -12.04 -4.61 1.95
C ASP A 132 -11.44 -4.42 3.34
N ARG A 133 -10.17 -4.83 3.50
CA ARG A 133 -9.47 -4.75 4.79
C ARG A 133 -9.36 -3.34 5.34
N ARG A 134 -9.40 -2.31 4.49
CA ARG A 134 -9.37 -0.90 4.94
C ARG A 134 -10.66 -0.52 5.69
N LEU A 135 -11.72 -1.30 5.53
CA LEU A 135 -13.01 -1.15 6.21
C LEU A 135 -13.17 -2.04 7.45
N ASN A 136 -12.19 -2.89 7.79
CA ASN A 136 -12.34 -3.93 8.82
C ASN A 136 -12.71 -3.40 10.22
N ARG A 137 -12.35 -2.16 10.56
CA ARG A 137 -12.74 -1.54 11.86
C ARG A 137 -14.12 -0.87 11.82
N ARG A 138 -14.74 -0.75 10.65
CA ARG A 138 -15.97 0.01 10.40
C ARG A 138 -17.07 -0.83 9.77
N SER A 139 -16.86 -2.14 9.63
CA SER A 139 -17.79 -3.01 8.94
C SER A 139 -17.91 -4.38 9.61
N TYR A 140 -18.97 -5.09 9.27
CA TYR A 140 -19.26 -6.43 9.77
C TYR A 140 -18.63 -7.49 8.86
N ALA A 141 -18.31 -8.65 9.44
CA ALA A 141 -17.83 -9.79 8.66
C ALA A 141 -18.84 -10.14 7.55
N GLY A 142 -18.35 -10.39 6.33
CA GLY A 142 -19.20 -10.68 5.17
C GLY A 142 -19.69 -9.45 4.39
N ASN A 143 -19.27 -8.23 4.75
CA ASN A 143 -19.45 -7.08 3.87
C ASN A 143 -18.48 -7.14 2.68
N LEU A 144 -18.90 -7.87 1.65
CA LEU A 144 -18.10 -8.11 0.46
C LEU A 144 -18.21 -6.94 -0.51
N SER A 145 -17.11 -6.51 -1.12
CA SER A 145 -17.05 -5.54 -2.21
C SER A 145 -16.61 -6.22 -3.50
N THR A 146 -16.96 -5.61 -4.62
CA THR A 146 -16.36 -5.96 -5.92
C THR A 146 -14.89 -5.56 -5.89
N MET A 147 -14.01 -6.41 -6.42
CA MET A 147 -12.60 -6.04 -6.57
C MET A 147 -12.46 -4.77 -7.42
N PRO A 148 -11.60 -3.81 -7.02
CA PRO A 148 -11.42 -2.58 -7.76
C PRO A 148 -10.43 -2.82 -8.90
N VAL A 149 -10.71 -3.75 -9.80
CA VAL A 149 -9.86 -4.07 -10.96
C VAL A 149 -10.61 -3.68 -12.22
N GLY A 150 -9.91 -3.08 -13.19
CA GLY A 150 -10.48 -2.82 -14.52
C GLY A 150 -10.94 -4.10 -15.21
N ALA A 151 -12.08 -4.03 -15.91
CA ALA A 151 -12.48 -5.05 -16.86
C ALA A 151 -11.54 -5.07 -18.07
#